data_AF-V4BVV7-F1
#
_entry.id   AF-V4BVV7-F1
#
_cell.length_a   1.000
_cell.length_b   1.000
_cell.length_c   1.000
_cell.angle_alpha   90.00
_cell.angle_beta   90.00
_cell.angle_gamma   90.00
#
_symmetry.space_group_name_H-M   'P 1'
#
loop_
_entity.id
_entity.type
_entity.pdbx_description
1 polymer ?
#
loop_
_entity_poly.entity_id
_entity_poly.type
_entity_poly.pdbx_seq_one_letter_code
_entity_poly.pdbx_strand_id
1 'polypeptide(L)'
;YTFTHLHNVKLLQTTSYTFTHLHNVKLLQTSSYTFTHLHNVKLLQTSSYTFTHLHNVKLLQTTSYTFTHLHNVKLLQTLSYTFTHLHNVKLLQTLSYTLTHLNNVKLLQTLSYTLTHLHNVKLLQTLSYTFTHLH
;
A
#
# COMPACT_ATOMS: atom_id res chain seq x y z
N TYR A 1 14.40 -13.45 10.97
CA TYR A 1 15.65 -13.45 10.18
C TYR A 1 15.71 -12.22 9.31
N THR A 2 16.92 -11.72 9.06
CA THR A 2 17.20 -10.53 8.23
C THR A 2 17.87 -10.94 6.94
N PHE A 3 17.35 -10.52 5.79
CA PHE A 3 18.06 -10.62 4.51
C PHE A 3 18.28 -9.24 3.93
N THR A 4 19.45 -9.02 3.33
CA THR A 4 19.76 -7.69 2.81
C THR A 4 19.17 -7.48 1.42
N HIS A 5 19.37 -8.44 0.51
CA HIS A 5 18.92 -8.36 -0.87
C HIS A 5 18.38 -9.69 -1.34
N LEU A 6 17.21 -9.66 -1.97
CA LEU A 6 16.62 -10.79 -2.67
C LEU A 6 16.10 -10.34 -4.03
N HIS A 7 16.42 -11.12 -5.06
CA HIS A 7 16.02 -10.86 -6.44
C HIS A 7 15.29 -12.06 -7.02
N ASN A 8 14.34 -11.78 -7.91
CA ASN A 8 13.66 -12.78 -8.75
C ASN A 8 12.94 -13.86 -7.92
N VAL A 9 12.19 -13.40 -6.91
CA VAL A 9 11.44 -14.27 -6.00
C VAL A 9 10.12 -14.68 -6.65
N LYS A 10 9.99 -15.99 -6.97
CA LYS A 10 8.73 -16.54 -7.49
C LYS A 10 7.66 -16.66 -6.40
N LEU A 11 8.04 -17.19 -5.25
CA LEU A 11 7.16 -17.38 -4.10
C LEU A 11 8.00 -17.17 -2.84
N LEU A 12 7.49 -16.37 -1.91
CA LEU A 12 8.00 -16.27 -0.56
C LEU A 12 6.82 -16.32 0.39
N GLN A 13 6.79 -17.35 1.23
CA GLN A 13 5.79 -17.53 2.26
C GLN A 13 6.49 -17.60 3.62
N THR A 14 6.13 -16.70 4.51
CA THR A 14 6.82 -16.55 5.79
C THR A 14 5.90 -16.07 6.90
N THR A 15 6.29 -16.26 8.15
CA THR A 15 5.54 -15.74 9.31
C THR A 15 6.03 -14.36 9.76
N SER A 16 7.35 -14.19 9.90
CA SER A 16 7.98 -12.95 10.39
C SER A 16 9.41 -12.75 9.86
N TYR A 17 9.62 -11.76 9.00
CA TYR A 17 10.95 -11.47 8.43
C TYR A 17 11.18 -9.98 8.22
N THR A 18 12.47 -9.63 8.24
CA THR A 18 12.95 -8.29 7.91
C THR A 18 13.83 -8.37 6.67
N PHE A 19 13.65 -7.44 5.76
CA PHE A 19 14.34 -7.44 4.47
C PHE A 19 14.65 -6.01 4.05
N THR A 20 15.87 -5.67 3.67
CA THR A 20 16.12 -4.29 3.21
C THR A 20 15.65 -4.06 1.78
N HIS A 21 15.98 -4.97 0.85
CA HIS A 21 15.63 -4.83 -0.56
C HIS A 21 15.08 -6.13 -1.13
N LEU A 22 13.91 -6.05 -1.77
CA LEU A 22 13.34 -7.19 -2.45
C LEU A 22 12.79 -6.78 -3.82
N HIS A 23 13.34 -7.40 -4.87
CA HIS A 23 13.08 -7.05 -6.27
C HIS A 23 12.46 -8.21 -7.04
N ASN A 24 11.53 -7.89 -7.94
CA ASN A 24 10.91 -8.82 -8.90
C ASN A 24 10.22 -9.99 -8.19
N VAL A 25 9.09 -9.68 -7.57
CA VAL A 25 8.33 -10.62 -6.74
C VAL A 25 7.06 -11.00 -7.44
N LYS A 26 6.87 -12.30 -7.67
CA LYS A 26 5.60 -12.78 -8.22
C LYS A 26 4.55 -12.96 -7.12
N LEU A 27 4.90 -13.60 -6.00
CA LEU A 27 3.99 -13.78 -4.87
C LEU A 27 4.75 -13.68 -3.56
N LEU A 28 4.25 -12.83 -2.67
CA LEU A 28 4.69 -12.71 -1.29
C LEU A 28 3.48 -12.82 -0.37
N GLN A 29 3.54 -13.80 0.54
CA GLN A 29 2.54 -14.02 1.57
C GLN A 29 3.21 -14.03 2.94
N THR A 30 2.74 -13.17 3.84
CA THR A 30 3.36 -13.09 5.18
C THR A 30 2.42 -12.53 6.24
N SER A 31 2.51 -13.04 7.47
CA SER A 31 1.70 -12.55 8.59
C SER A 31 2.19 -11.20 9.12
N SER A 32 3.51 -11.07 9.31
CA SER A 32 4.16 -9.88 9.82
C SER A 32 5.49 -9.68 9.10
N TYR A 33 5.85 -8.43 8.83
CA TYR A 33 7.12 -8.20 8.16
C TYR A 33 7.66 -6.78 8.45
N THR A 34 8.93 -6.53 8.07
CA THR A 34 9.45 -5.17 7.84
C THR A 34 10.33 -5.15 6.58
N PHE A 35 10.10 -4.23 5.67
CA PHE A 35 10.85 -4.05 4.40
C PHE A 35 11.11 -2.57 4.21
N THR A 36 12.33 -2.28 3.81
CA THR A 36 12.72 -0.91 3.50
C THR A 36 12.31 -0.56 2.08
N HIS A 37 12.65 -1.42 1.11
CA HIS A 37 12.38 -1.22 -0.31
C HIS A 37 11.85 -2.48 -0.96
N LEU A 38 10.74 -2.33 -1.68
CA LEU A 38 10.18 -3.43 -2.45
C LEU A 38 9.77 -2.94 -3.84
N HIS A 39 10.27 -3.62 -4.87
CA HIS A 39 10.10 -3.22 -6.26
C HIS A 39 9.54 -4.36 -7.10
N ASN A 40 8.60 -4.00 -7.98
CA ASN A 40 8.00 -4.89 -8.98
C ASN A 40 7.34 -6.10 -8.34
N VAL A 41 6.17 -5.87 -7.76
CA VAL A 41 5.36 -6.90 -7.11
C VAL A 41 4.13 -7.21 -7.91
N LYS A 42 3.91 -8.49 -8.20
CA LYS A 42 2.65 -8.92 -8.80
C LYS A 42 1.56 -9.11 -7.73
N LEU A 43 1.86 -9.82 -6.64
CA LEU A 43 0.90 -10.04 -5.56
C LEU A 43 1.60 -9.99 -4.20
N LEU A 44 1.06 -9.16 -3.32
CA LEU A 44 1.42 -9.09 -1.92
C LEU A 44 0.16 -9.27 -1.07
N GLN A 45 0.17 -10.30 -0.23
CA GLN A 45 -0.88 -10.57 0.74
C GLN A 45 -0.28 -10.60 2.15
N THR A 46 -0.90 -9.87 3.07
CA THR A 46 -0.42 -9.84 4.44
C THR A 46 -1.48 -9.50 5.47
N SER A 47 -1.22 -9.84 6.73
CA SER A 47 -1.97 -9.31 7.87
C SER A 47 -1.44 -7.95 8.31
N SER A 48 -0.19 -7.86 8.78
CA SER A 48 0.34 -6.68 9.47
C SER A 48 1.70 -6.24 8.96
N TYR A 49 1.90 -4.92 8.82
CA TYR A 49 3.14 -4.48 8.18
C TYR A 49 3.60 -3.02 8.26
N THR A 50 4.93 -2.81 8.12
CA THR A 50 5.59 -1.50 7.90
C THR A 50 6.52 -1.45 6.67
N PHE A 51 6.18 -0.66 5.63
CA PHE A 51 7.04 -0.39 4.45
C PHE A 51 7.57 1.02 4.53
N THR A 52 8.81 1.21 4.11
CA THR A 52 9.29 2.55 3.77
C THR A 52 8.90 2.91 2.34
N HIS A 53 9.27 2.07 1.36
CA HIS A 53 9.04 2.31 -0.06
C HIS A 53 8.51 1.08 -0.78
N LEU A 54 7.39 1.24 -1.49
CA LEU A 54 6.85 0.21 -2.37
C LEU A 54 6.57 0.78 -3.77
N HIS A 55 7.21 0.19 -4.78
CA HIS A 55 7.08 0.61 -6.17
C HIS A 55 6.54 -0.51 -7.06
N ASN A 56 5.61 -0.14 -7.94
CA ASN A 56 5.05 -1.00 -8.98
C ASN A 56 4.38 -2.26 -8.42
N VAL A 57 3.20 -2.09 -7.83
CA VAL A 57 2.39 -3.21 -7.32
C VAL A 57 1.18 -3.44 -8.20
N LYS A 58 0.98 -4.68 -8.61
CA LYS A 58 -0.26 -5.05 -9.32
C LYS A 58 -1.41 -5.22 -8.31
N LEU A 59 -1.22 -6.01 -7.26
CA LEU A 59 -2.23 -6.25 -6.23
C LEU A 59 -1.60 -6.25 -4.84
N LEU A 60 -2.16 -5.44 -3.96
CA LEU A 60 -1.84 -5.40 -2.53
C LEU A 60 -3.12 -5.63 -1.72
N GLN A 61 -3.08 -6.67 -0.87
CA GLN A 61 -4.15 -7.03 0.05
C GLN A 61 -3.60 -7.11 1.46
N THR A 62 -4.17 -6.33 2.38
CA THR A 62 -3.67 -6.21 3.76
C THR A 62 -4.80 -6.05 4.77
N THR A 63 -4.59 -6.44 6.04
CA THR A 63 -5.53 -6.06 7.11
C THR A 63 -5.14 -4.74 7.77
N SER A 64 -3.87 -4.57 8.14
CA SER A 64 -3.35 -3.36 8.76
C SER A 64 -1.95 -3.05 8.27
N TYR A 65 -1.65 -1.77 8.07
CA TYR A 65 -0.30 -1.36 7.73
C TYR A 65 0.01 0.11 8.01
N THR A 66 1.31 0.38 8.03
CA THR A 66 1.91 1.71 7.99
C THR A 66 2.89 1.78 6.83
N PHE A 67 2.75 2.79 5.98
CA PHE A 67 3.59 2.94 4.79
C PHE A 67 3.98 4.40 4.63
N THR A 68 5.23 4.64 4.26
CA THR A 68 5.70 6.01 4.00
C THR A 68 5.41 6.42 2.55
N HIS A 69 5.85 5.61 1.58
CA HIS A 69 5.69 5.90 0.16
C HIS A 69 5.22 4.68 -0.65
N LEU A 70 4.13 4.87 -1.40
CA LEU A 70 3.59 3.87 -2.31
C LEU A 70 3.35 4.48 -3.69
N HIS A 71 3.99 3.90 -4.71
CA HIS A 71 3.94 4.40 -6.08
C HIS A 71 3.48 3.31 -7.06
N ASN A 72 2.60 3.71 -7.97
CA ASN A 72 2.13 2.90 -9.10
C ASN A 72 1.46 1.60 -8.64
N VAL A 73 0.25 1.71 -8.08
CA VAL A 73 -0.52 0.54 -7.65
C VAL A 73 -1.79 0.38 -8.45
N LYS A 74 -2.01 -0.82 -9.01
CA LYS A 74 -3.25 -1.06 -9.77
C LYS A 74 -4.43 -1.29 -8.83
N LEU A 75 -4.28 -2.14 -7.84
CA LEU A 75 -5.32 -2.42 -6.87
C LEU A 75 -4.74 -2.50 -5.45
N LEU A 76 -5.32 -1.69 -4.57
CA LEU A 76 -5.06 -1.70 -3.14
C LEU A 76 -6.37 -1.96 -2.40
N GLN A 77 -6.40 -3.05 -1.63
CA GLN A 77 -7.51 -3.45 -0.78
C GLN A 77 -7.04 -3.61 0.66
N THR A 78 -7.73 -2.94 1.59
CA THR A 78 -7.32 -2.96 3.00
C THR A 78 -8.45 -2.63 3.97
N LEU A 79 -8.32 -3.06 5.22
CA LEU A 79 -9.26 -2.69 6.28
C LEU A 79 -8.86 -1.36 6.92
N SER A 80 -7.60 -1.22 7.32
CA SER A 80 -7.10 -0.07 8.07
C SER A 80 -5.70 0.32 7.64
N TYR A 81 -5.45 1.62 7.48
CA TYR A 81 -4.09 2.08 7.21
C TYR A 81 -3.75 3.51 7.59
N THR A 82 -2.45 3.73 7.71
CA THR A 82 -1.82 5.05 7.70
C THR A 82 -0.79 5.13 6.58
N PHE A 83 -0.96 6.11 5.69
CA PHE A 83 0.02 6.44 4.66
C PHE A 83 0.52 7.87 4.83
N THR A 84 1.75 8.12 4.42
CA THR A 84 2.24 9.49 4.20
C THR A 84 1.97 9.92 2.76
N HIS A 85 2.42 9.13 1.78
CA HIS A 85 2.26 9.45 0.36
C HIS A 85 1.81 8.25 -0.48
N LEU A 86 0.77 8.47 -1.27
CA LEU A 86 0.26 7.51 -2.23
C LEU A 86 0.11 8.17 -3.61
N HIS A 87 0.78 7.62 -4.60
CA HIS A 87 0.82 8.16 -5.96
C HIS A 87 0.41 7.12 -7.00
N ASN A 88 -0.40 7.55 -7.96
CA ASN A 88 -0.80 6.79 -9.14
C ASN A 88 -1.47 5.46 -8.77
N VAL A 89 -2.68 5.55 -8.21
CA VAL A 89 -3.48 4.38 -7.87
C VAL A 89 -4.69 4.25 -8.78
N LYS A 90 -4.88 3.08 -9.40
CA LYS A 90 -6.08 2.89 -10.24
C LYS A 90 -7.31 2.66 -9.38
N LEU A 91 -7.23 1.75 -8.41
CA LEU A 91 -8.34 1.42 -7.52
C LEU A 91 -7.84 1.31 -6.08
N LEU A 92 -8.46 2.08 -5.21
CA LEU A 92 -8.27 2.06 -3.76
C LEU A 92 -9.59 1.71 -3.08
N GLN A 93 -9.61 0.61 -2.34
CA GLN A 93 -10.77 0.10 -1.60
C GLN A 93 -10.40 -0.12 -0.13
N THR A 94 -11.10 0.57 0.78
CA THR A 94 -10.64 0.70 2.17
C THR A 94 -11.83 0.82 3.13
N LEU A 95 -11.75 0.30 4.36
CA LEU A 95 -12.78 0.62 5.36
C LEU A 95 -12.46 1.92 6.08
N SER A 96 -11.22 2.05 6.57
CA SER A 96 -10.78 3.20 7.35
C SER A 96 -9.38 3.63 6.96
N TYR A 97 -9.14 4.94 6.87
CA TYR A 97 -7.78 5.42 6.62
C TYR A 97 -7.41 6.80 7.12
N THR A 98 -6.11 6.97 7.33
CA THR A 98 -5.46 8.27 7.50
C THR A 98 -4.37 8.41 6.45
N LEU A 99 -4.40 9.49 5.67
CA LEU A 99 -3.39 9.75 4.66
C LEU A 99 -3.03 11.23 4.60
N THR A 100 -1.75 11.53 4.42
CA THR A 100 -1.30 12.92 4.25
C THR A 100 -1.47 13.37 2.81
N HIS A 101 -0.96 12.62 1.83
CA HIS A 101 -1.01 13.00 0.41
C HIS A 101 -1.49 11.87 -0.50
N LEU A 102 -2.64 12.08 -1.16
CA LEU A 102 -3.16 11.21 -2.21
C LEU A 102 -3.07 11.90 -3.57
N ASN A 103 -2.32 11.34 -4.50
CA ASN A 103 -2.13 11.89 -5.83
C ASN A 103 -2.53 10.90 -6.93
N ASN A 104 -3.34 11.35 -7.88
CA ASN A 104 -3.76 10.60 -9.07
C ASN A 104 -4.42 9.27 -8.74
N VAL A 105 -5.68 9.32 -8.33
CA VAL A 105 -6.50 8.12 -8.12
C VAL A 105 -7.65 8.05 -9.12
N LYS A 106 -7.80 6.92 -9.82
CA LYS A 106 -8.95 6.78 -10.73
C LYS A 106 -10.24 6.50 -9.97
N LEU A 107 -10.20 5.57 -9.01
CA LEU A 107 -11.35 5.22 -8.19
C LEU A 107 -10.93 5.04 -6.73
N LEU A 108 -11.58 5.81 -5.86
CA LEU A 108 -11.48 5.70 -4.41
C LEU A 108 -12.83 5.30 -3.83
N GLN A 109 -12.87 4.17 -3.12
CA GLN A 109 -14.02 3.65 -2.39
C GLN A 109 -13.64 3.46 -0.93
N THR A 110 -14.34 4.13 -0.02
CA THR A 110 -14.03 4.03 1.41
C THR A 110 -15.24 4.25 2.32
N LEU A 111 -15.26 3.65 3.51
CA LEU A 111 -16.31 3.98 4.50
C LEU A 111 -15.94 5.25 5.28
N SER A 112 -14.69 5.36 5.74
CA SER A 112 -14.24 6.44 6.62
C SER A 112 -12.82 6.86 6.34
N TYR A 113 -12.54 8.17 6.34
CA TYR A 113 -11.18 8.63 6.21
C TYR A 113 -10.89 10.04 6.71
N THR A 114 -9.60 10.23 6.98
CA THR A 114 -8.97 11.53 7.20
C THR A 114 -7.88 11.72 6.14
N LEU A 115 -7.99 12.78 5.34
CA LEU A 115 -6.99 13.10 4.33
C LEU A 115 -6.56 14.56 4.40
N THR A 116 -5.24 14.80 4.42
CA THR A 116 -4.73 16.17 4.43
C THR A 116 -4.78 16.82 3.04
N HIS A 117 -4.25 16.14 2.03
CA HIS A 117 -4.18 16.61 0.65
C HIS A 117 -4.65 15.54 -0.34
N LEU A 118 -5.64 15.91 -1.17
CA LEU A 118 -6.09 15.16 -2.33
C LEU A 118 -5.73 15.93 -3.61
N HIS A 119 -5.13 15.26 -4.58
CA HIS A 119 -4.94 15.80 -5.93
C HIS A 119 -5.37 14.77 -6.98
N ASN A 120 -6.23 15.19 -7.92
CA ASN A 120 -6.73 14.38 -9.04
C ASN A 120 -7.38 13.05 -8.63
N VAL A 121 -8.67 13.09 -8.31
CA VAL A 121 -9.50 11.88 -8.20
C VAL A 121 -10.61 11.90 -9.23
N LYS A 122 -10.70 10.85 -10.05
CA LYS A 122 -11.76 10.77 -11.09
C LYS A 122 -13.11 10.37 -10.52
N LEU A 123 -13.14 9.44 -9.57
CA LEU A 123 -14.36 9.00 -8.92
C LEU A 123 -14.10 8.72 -7.43
N LEU A 124 -14.94 9.31 -6.59
CA LEU A 124 -14.89 9.22 -5.14
C LEU A 124 -16.24 8.70 -4.61
N GLN A 125 -16.22 7.62 -3.83
CA GLN A 125 -17.40 7.04 -3.17
C GLN A 125 -17.11 6.81 -1.69
N THR A 126 -17.81 7.57 -0.83
CA THR A 126 -17.46 7.64 0.59
C THR A 126 -18.68 7.81 1.49
N LEU A 127 -18.70 7.20 2.67
CA LEU A 127 -19.77 7.44 3.66
C LEU A 127 -19.43 8.57 4.62
N SER A 128 -18.19 8.63 5.13
CA SER A 128 -17.75 9.64 6.09
C SER A 128 -16.34 10.13 5.77
N TYR A 129 -16.12 11.43 5.93
CA TYR A 129 -14.84 12.04 5.57
C TYR A 129 -14.46 13.26 6.38
N THR A 130 -13.15 13.48 6.49
CA THR A 130 -12.55 14.73 6.92
C THR A 130 -11.41 15.08 5.97
N PHE A 131 -11.51 16.26 5.34
CA PHE A 131 -10.46 16.81 4.47
C PHE A 131 -10.00 18.15 4.99
N THR A 132 -8.71 18.45 4.85
CA THR A 132 -8.19 19.80 5.07
C THR A 132 -8.00 20.57 3.76
N HIS A 133 -7.46 19.94 2.71
CA HIS A 133 -7.21 20.59 1.43
C HIS A 133 -7.50 19.68 0.23
N LEU A 134 -8.22 20.21 -0.76
CA LEU A 134 -8.57 19.54 -2.01
C LEU A 134 -8.09 20.40 -3.19
N HIS A 135 -7.35 19.79 -4.11
CA HIS A 135 -6.92 20.40 -5.37
C HIS A 135 -7.30 19.53 -6.58
#